data_AF-A0A937SYQ8-F1
#
_entry.id   AF-A0A937SYQ8-F1
#
_cell.length_a   1.000
_cell.length_b   1.000
_cell.length_c   1.000
_cell.angle_alpha   90.00
_cell.angle_beta   90.00
_cell.angle_gamma   90.00
#
_symmetry.space_group_name_H-M   'P 1'
#
loop_
_entity.id
_entity.type
_entity.pdbx_description
1 polymer ?
#
loop_
_entity_poly.entity_id
_entity_poly.type
_entity_poly.pdbx_seq_one_letter_code
_entity_poly.pdbx_strand_id
1 'polypeptide(L)'
;MNETVEFLSGKVFFISFGQITFMFLSCFICLLYGKHKTGLLLSYFFIFYWGFVSNRIYWLELFGDSGIGLLMYFGTATAIALMGVLSFFQTDYR
;
A
#
# COMPACT_ATOMS: atom_id res chain seq x y z
N MET A 1 -23.35 27.35 -2.42
CA MET A 1 -23.43 25.88 -2.50
C MET A 1 -22.13 25.36 -1.92
N ASN A 2 -22.22 24.61 -0.84
CA ASN A 2 -21.26 24.52 0.27
C ASN A 2 -19.85 24.02 -0.15
N GLU A 3 -18.79 24.72 0.26
CA GLU A 3 -17.38 24.31 0.05
C GLU A 3 -17.10 22.87 0.54
N THR A 4 -17.84 22.42 1.55
CA THR A 4 -17.80 21.04 2.06
C THR A 4 -18.26 20.01 1.04
N VAL A 5 -19.21 20.35 0.17
CA VAL A 5 -19.69 19.46 -0.91
C VAL A 5 -18.67 19.37 -2.04
N GLU A 6 -17.94 20.45 -2.33
CA GLU A 6 -16.81 20.41 -3.27
C GLU A 6 -15.62 19.60 -2.74
N PHE A 7 -15.29 19.73 -1.45
CA PHE A 7 -14.25 18.92 -0.82
C PHE A 7 -14.60 17.42 -0.83
N LEU A 8 -15.84 17.09 -0.47
CA LEU A 8 -16.34 15.71 -0.49
C LEU A 8 -16.42 15.14 -1.90
N SER A 9 -16.77 15.95 -2.91
CA SER A 9 -16.77 15.52 -4.32
C SER A 9 -15.37 15.50 -4.94
N GLY A 10 -14.35 15.93 -4.20
CA GLY A 10 -12.97 15.92 -4.62
C GLY A 10 -12.51 14.51 -4.97
N LYS A 11 -12.15 14.29 -6.24
CA LYS A 11 -11.69 13.00 -6.75
C LYS A 11 -10.52 12.43 -5.94
N VAL A 12 -9.63 13.29 -5.45
CA VAL A 12 -8.48 12.93 -4.60
C VAL A 12 -8.95 12.38 -3.25
N PHE A 13 -9.92 13.03 -2.61
CA PHE A 13 -10.47 12.57 -1.33
C PHE A 13 -11.12 11.20 -1.47
N PHE A 14 -11.96 11.00 -2.49
CA PHE A 14 -12.60 9.71 -2.77
C PHE A 14 -11.60 8.59 -3.03
N ILE A 15 -10.53 8.86 -3.80
CA ILE A 15 -9.48 7.87 -4.09
C ILE A 15 -8.76 7.48 -2.79
N SER A 16 -8.30 8.46 -2.01
CA SER A 16 -7.58 8.20 -0.75
C SER A 16 -8.46 7.47 0.27
N PHE A 17 -9.73 7.88 0.41
CA PHE A 17 -10.67 7.22 1.30
C PHE A 17 -10.93 5.77 0.88
N GLY A 18 -11.15 5.52 -0.41
CA GLY A 18 -11.32 4.17 -0.94
C GLY A 18 -10.12 3.26 -0.69
N GLN A 19 -8.90 3.80 -0.79
CA GLN A 19 -7.67 3.06 -0.48
C GLN A 19 -7.56 2.70 1.01
N ILE A 20 -7.88 3.63 1.92
CA ILE A 20 -7.91 3.38 3.37
C ILE A 20 -8.96 2.31 3.70
N THR A 21 -10.17 2.44 3.17
CA THR A 21 -11.25 1.45 3.38
C THR A 21 -10.85 0.08 2.87
N PHE A 22 -10.23 0.01 1.68
CA PHE A 22 -9.76 -1.25 1.12
C PHE A 22 -8.65 -1.90 1.96
N MET A 23 -7.68 -1.12 2.45
CA MET A 23 -6.66 -1.61 3.39
C MET A 23 -7.30 -2.15 4.67
N PHE A 24 -8.25 -1.41 5.25
CA PHE A 24 -8.92 -1.82 6.48
C PHE A 24 -9.70 -3.12 6.30
N LEU A 25 -10.52 -3.22 5.25
CA LEU A 25 -11.32 -4.42 4.97
C LEU A 25 -10.44 -5.64 4.71
N SER A 26 -9.37 -5.48 3.95
CA SER A 26 -8.48 -6.58 3.61
C SER A 26 -7.69 -7.07 4.83
N CYS A 27 -7.18 -6.18 5.69
CA CYS A 27 -6.60 -6.54 6.97
C CYS A 27 -7.63 -7.20 7.91
N PHE A 28 -8.86 -6.69 7.96
CA PHE A 28 -9.94 -7.26 8.76
C PHE A 28 -10.28 -8.69 8.32
N ILE A 29 -10.34 -8.94 7.01
CA ILE A 29 -10.53 -10.28 6.44
C ILE A 29 -9.37 -11.21 6.84
N CYS A 30 -8.12 -10.76 6.73
CA CYS A 30 -6.96 -11.55 7.16
C CYS A 30 -7.04 -11.94 8.66
N LEU A 31 -7.50 -11.03 9.52
CA LEU A 31 -7.73 -11.30 10.93
C LEU A 31 -8.85 -12.33 11.16
N LEU A 32 -9.96 -12.24 10.41
CA LEU A 32 -11.06 -13.20 10.51
C LEU A 32 -10.64 -14.63 10.13
N TYR A 33 -9.73 -14.77 9.17
CA TYR A 33 -9.16 -16.07 8.77
C TYR A 33 -8.01 -16.54 9.68
N GLY A 34 -7.68 -15.82 10.76
CA GLY A 34 -6.57 -16.14 11.67
C GLY A 34 -5.18 -15.97 11.04
N LYS A 35 -5.09 -15.36 9.86
CA LYS A 35 -3.87 -15.17 9.08
C LYS A 35 -3.20 -13.83 9.46
N HIS A 36 -2.80 -13.73 10.73
CA HIS A 36 -2.22 -12.51 11.30
C HIS A 36 -0.95 -12.04 10.58
N LYS A 37 -0.07 -12.98 10.19
CA LYS A 37 1.17 -12.66 9.47
C LYS A 37 0.89 -12.08 8.08
N THR A 38 -0.07 -12.67 7.36
CA THR A 38 -0.47 -12.19 6.04
C THR A 38 -1.13 -10.81 6.14
N GLY A 39 -1.96 -10.57 7.16
CA GLY A 39 -2.55 -9.25 7.42
C GLY A 39 -1.49 -8.17 7.70
N LEU A 40 -0.45 -8.51 8.48
CA LEU A 40 0.69 -7.62 8.71
C LEU A 40 1.44 -7.31 7.41
N LEU A 41 1.72 -8.33 6.60
CA LEU A 41 2.42 -8.19 5.32
C LEU A 41 1.63 -7.33 4.32
N LEU A 42 0.31 -7.52 4.30
CA LEU A 42 -0.61 -6.71 3.52
C LEU A 42 -0.58 -5.24 3.95
N SER A 43 -0.56 -4.97 5.25
CA SER A 43 -0.44 -3.59 5.76
C SER A 43 0.88 -2.93 5.34
N TYR A 44 2.01 -3.67 5.34
CA TYR A 44 3.27 -3.17 4.81
C TYR A 44 3.21 -2.85 3.31
N PHE A 45 2.46 -3.64 2.53
CA PHE A 45 2.27 -3.37 1.10
C PHE A 45 1.52 -2.05 0.85
N PHE A 46 0.46 -1.77 1.63
CA PHE A 46 -0.26 -0.50 1.53
C PHE A 46 0.59 0.69 1.99
N ILE A 47 1.35 0.55 3.07
CA ILE A 47 2.27 1.59 3.54
C ILE A 47 3.34 1.86 2.48
N PHE A 48 3.87 0.82 1.84
CA PHE A 48 4.82 0.97 0.73
C PHE A 48 4.18 1.69 -0.46
N TYR A 49 2.94 1.33 -0.81
CA TYR A 49 2.20 2.00 -1.87
C TYR A 49 2.03 3.50 -1.60
N TRP A 50 1.60 3.91 -0.40
CA TRP A 50 1.47 5.32 -0.09
C TRP A 50 2.81 6.04 0.09
N GLY A 51 3.74 5.43 0.82
CA GLY A 51 5.05 6.02 1.10
C GLY A 51 5.86 6.26 -0.17
N PHE A 52 5.80 5.34 -1.13
CA PHE A 52 6.67 5.38 -2.31
C PHE A 52 5.92 5.58 -3.63
N VAL A 53 4.87 4.81 -3.92
CA VAL A 53 4.16 4.88 -5.23
C VAL A 53 3.39 6.19 -5.38
N SER A 54 2.66 6.58 -4.33
CA SER A 54 1.89 7.83 -4.32
C SER A 54 2.80 9.06 -4.34
N ASN A 55 4.00 8.97 -3.74
CA ASN A 55 4.98 10.05 -3.68
C ASN A 55 6.11 9.90 -4.72
N ARG A 56 5.91 9.14 -5.81
CA ARG A 56 6.98 8.81 -6.77
C ARG A 56 7.73 10.02 -7.32
N ILE A 57 7.03 11.15 -7.52
CA ILE A 57 7.59 12.37 -8.10
C ILE A 57 8.60 12.99 -7.13
N TYR A 58 8.24 13.08 -5.85
CA TYR A 58 9.14 13.54 -4.79
C TYR A 58 10.41 12.67 -4.71
N TRP A 59 10.27 11.35 -4.82
CA TRP A 59 11.42 10.44 -4.78
C TRP A 59 12.29 10.55 -6.04
N LEU A 60 11.70 10.70 -7.23
CA LEU A 60 12.45 10.91 -8.48
C LEU A 60 13.25 12.22 -8.46
N GLU A 61 12.66 13.30 -7.93
CA GLU A 61 13.36 14.58 -7.75
C GLU A 61 14.49 14.48 -6.72
N LEU A 62 14.28 13.78 -5.59
CA LEU A 62 15.29 13.60 -4.55
C LEU A 62 16.54 12.85 -5.05
N PHE A 63 16.35 11.86 -5.94
CA PHE A 63 17.45 11.10 -6.53
C PHE A 63 18.03 11.73 -7.80
N GLY A 64 17.63 12.96 -8.14
CA GLY A 64 18.20 13.72 -9.25
C GLY A 64 17.98 13.05 -10.61
N ASP A 65 16.79 12.49 -10.84
CA ASP A 65 16.43 11.75 -12.06
C ASP A 65 17.32 10.53 -12.35
N SER A 66 18.08 10.08 -11.36
CA SER A 66 18.88 8.86 -11.44
C SER A 66 17.99 7.63 -11.41
N GLY A 67 18.11 6.77 -12.42
CA GLY A 67 17.40 5.49 -12.52
C GLY A 67 17.64 4.52 -11.33
N ILE A 68 18.57 4.85 -10.43
CA ILE A 68 18.81 4.13 -9.18
C ILE A 68 17.58 4.17 -8.25
N GLY A 69 16.88 5.31 -8.17
CA GLY A 69 15.66 5.42 -7.36
C GLY A 69 14.55 4.50 -7.88
N LEU A 70 14.45 4.37 -9.21
CA LEU A 70 13.50 3.49 -9.87
C LEU A 70 13.84 2.00 -9.66
N LEU A 71 15.13 1.65 -9.66
CA LEU A 71 15.60 0.29 -9.35
C LEU A 71 15.34 -0.11 -7.90
N MET A 72 15.62 0.78 -6.95
CA MET A 72 15.27 0.54 -5.55
C MET A 72 13.76 0.38 -5.36
N TYR A 73 12.96 1.21 -6.04
CA TYR A 73 11.51 1.11 -6.05
C TYR A 73 11.03 -0.27 -6.56
N PHE A 74 11.54 -0.71 -7.70
CA PHE A 74 11.16 -2.00 -8.28
C PHE A 74 11.62 -3.18 -7.42
N GLY A 75 12.84 -3.11 -6.88
CA GLY A 75 13.41 -4.15 -6.01
C GLY A 75 12.63 -4.31 -4.71
N THR A 76 12.31 -3.20 -4.04
CA THR A 76 11.53 -3.23 -2.78
C THR A 76 10.08 -3.67 -3.01
N ALA A 77 9.43 -3.20 -4.08
CA ALA A 77 8.09 -3.66 -4.46
C ALA A 77 8.07 -5.17 -4.74
N THR A 78 9.06 -5.67 -5.49
CA THR A 78 9.18 -7.10 -5.82
C THR A 78 9.47 -7.95 -4.59
N ALA A 79 10.34 -7.48 -3.68
CA ALA A 79 10.63 -8.18 -2.43
C ALA A 79 9.39 -8.30 -1.53
N ILE A 80 8.60 -7.24 -1.38
CA ILE A 80 7.35 -7.27 -0.59
C ILE A 80 6.32 -8.17 -1.26
N ALA A 81 6.18 -8.12 -2.58
CA ALA A 81 5.29 -9.01 -3.32
C ALA A 81 5.68 -10.49 -3.15
N LEU A 82 6.98 -10.82 -3.26
CA LEU A 82 7.49 -12.17 -3.03
C LEU A 82 7.24 -12.63 -1.58
N MET A 83 7.50 -11.79 -0.58
CA MET A 83 7.20 -12.10 0.82
C MET A 83 5.71 -12.33 1.06
N GLY A 84 4.84 -11.55 0.40
CA GLY A 84 3.39 -11.75 0.44
C GLY A 84 2.97 -13.11 -0.12
N VAL A 85 3.45 -13.45 -1.32
CA VAL A 85 3.18 -14.75 -1.96
C VAL A 85 3.69 -15.91 -1.10
N LEU A 86 4.92 -15.82 -0.57
CA LEU A 86 5.48 -16.85 0.32
C LEU A 86 4.67 -16.98 1.62
N SER A 87 4.18 -15.88 2.19
CA SER A 87 3.34 -15.91 3.40
C SER A 87 2.00 -16.60 3.19
N PHE A 88 1.43 -16.59 1.98
CA PHE A 88 0.20 -17.33 1.68
C PHE A 88 0.39 -18.85 1.75
N PHE A 89 1.54 -19.34 1.29
CA PHE A 89 1.88 -20.77 1.32
C PHE A 89 2.34 -21.25 2.69
N GLN A 90 2.69 -20.34 3.60
CA GLN A 90 2.97 -20.68 4.98
C GLN A 90 1.65 -20.93 5.72
N THR A 91 1.41 -22.19 6.09
CA THR A 91 0.41 -22.54 7.09
C THR A 91 0.87 -21.94 8.41
N ASP A 92 0.08 -21.02 8.97
CA ASP A 92 0.26 -20.59 10.34
C ASP A 92 -0.07 -21.81 11.21
N TYR A 93 0.98 -22.51 11.64
CA TYR A 93 0.84 -23.54 12.66
C TYR A 93 0.28 -22.87 13.92
N ARG A 94 -0.92 -23.31 14.29
CA ARG A 94 -1.60 -22.93 15.52
C ARG A 94 -0.89 -23.50 16.73
#